data_AF-A0A9W9MXM6-F1
#
_entry.id   AF-A0A9W9MXM6-F1
#
_cell.length_a   1.000
_cell.length_b   1.000
_cell.length_c   1.000
_cell.angle_alpha   90.00
_cell.angle_beta   90.00
_cell.angle_gamma   90.00
#
_symmetry.space_group_name_H-M   'P 1'
#
loop_
_entity.id
_entity.type
_entity.pdbx_description
1 polymer ?
#
loop_
_entity_poly.entity_id
_entity_poly.type
_entity_poly.pdbx_seq_one_letter_code
_entity_poly.pdbx_strand_id
1 'polypeptide(L)'
;MAHKTDVIGVEPPPVEDMVTGSIKDVPSNEEGNLHKTLKDRHLSMIAMGGALGTGLLIGTGSALAQTGPGGILIDYSIIGVIVFMVMAALGEMTSFAPMSRGFGGYATRFVDPALGFATGYAYFFKYLLATPNQLSAIALIIEYWTGDRVNPAVWITIALIAILVINFISVKAFGEFEFWLSSFKIIVMTGAIVLLLVLALGGGANLERTGFRYWSNPGAFAEYKLKGSLGRFVGVWSTMVQAVYAYGGTELVAVTVAEAQNPRLAMARAVKLTFFRIVIFYILSVLFLGMVVPYNSSELAFAAGSSTSAAASPFVVAIKLAKIGGLDHVINACLLIFVLSAATSEVFQSSQ
;
A
#
# COMPACT_ATOMS: atom_id res chain seq x y z
N MET A 1 37.97 -29.43 30.94
CA MET A 1 37.41 -28.75 29.75
C MET A 1 35.98 -28.35 30.08
N ALA A 2 35.78 -27.11 30.53
CA ALA A 2 34.46 -26.56 30.86
C ALA A 2 34.26 -25.33 29.97
N HIS A 3 33.19 -25.35 29.17
CA HIS A 3 32.81 -24.32 28.22
C HIS A 3 32.17 -23.17 29.00
N LYS A 4 32.76 -21.96 28.91
CA LYS A 4 32.24 -20.74 29.55
C LYS A 4 31.18 -20.14 28.63
N THR A 5 29.97 -19.95 29.14
CA THR A 5 28.89 -19.18 28.53
C THR A 5 29.10 -17.71 28.91
N ASP A 6 29.53 -16.89 27.95
CA ASP A 6 29.59 -15.44 28.15
C ASP A 6 28.18 -14.85 27.98
N VAL A 7 27.62 -14.42 29.10
CA VAL A 7 26.39 -13.64 29.17
C VAL A 7 26.74 -12.22 28.74
N ILE A 8 26.31 -11.81 27.56
CA ILE A 8 26.40 -10.43 27.08
C ILE A 8 25.36 -9.60 27.84
N GLY A 9 25.72 -9.12 29.02
CA GLY A 9 24.96 -8.12 29.75
C GLY A 9 25.11 -6.77 29.06
N VAL A 10 24.11 -6.36 28.27
CA VAL A 10 24.01 -4.98 27.79
C VAL A 10 23.32 -4.18 28.90
N GLU A 11 24.10 -3.41 29.68
CA GLU A 11 23.52 -2.44 30.60
C GLU A 11 22.71 -1.39 29.81
N PRO A 12 21.52 -1.00 30.28
CA PRO A 12 20.77 0.08 29.66
C PRO A 12 21.56 1.40 29.79
N PRO A 13 21.53 2.27 28.78
CA PRO A 13 22.26 3.53 28.83
C PRO A 13 21.76 4.43 29.97
N PRO A 14 22.62 5.30 30.53
CA PRO A 14 22.25 6.22 31.60
C PRO A 14 21.09 7.12 31.18
N VAL A 15 20.16 7.40 32.09
CA VAL A 15 18.94 8.20 31.86
C VAL A 15 19.25 9.62 31.35
N GLU A 16 20.45 10.12 31.61
CA GLU A 16 20.93 11.43 31.19
C GLU A 16 21.11 11.56 29.66
N ASP A 17 21.45 10.47 28.97
CA ASP A 17 21.58 10.44 27.50
C ASP A 17 20.23 10.43 26.76
N MET A 18 19.12 10.21 27.48
CA MET A 18 17.77 10.25 26.90
C MET A 18 17.17 11.67 26.82
N VAL A 19 17.73 12.63 27.56
CA VAL A 19 17.20 14.01 27.63
C VAL A 19 17.99 14.97 26.74
N THR A 20 19.28 14.73 26.53
CA THR A 20 20.12 15.51 25.62
C THR A 20 20.58 14.61 24.48
N GLY A 21 20.03 14.80 23.29
CA GLY A 21 20.39 14.04 22.08
C GLY A 21 21.84 14.28 21.62
N SER A 22 22.81 13.80 22.39
CA SER A 22 24.24 13.85 22.06
C SER A 22 24.74 12.45 21.76
N ILE A 23 25.39 12.35 20.60
CA ILE A 23 25.81 11.12 19.93
C ILE A 23 27.17 10.69 20.49
N LYS A 24 27.27 9.45 20.96
CA LYS A 24 28.55 8.72 20.95
C LYS A 24 28.47 7.63 19.89
N ASP A 25 29.23 7.83 18.81
CA ASP A 25 29.47 6.82 17.79
C ASP A 25 30.18 5.63 18.43
N VAL A 26 29.44 4.54 18.62
CA VAL A 26 30.05 3.24 18.96
C VAL A 26 30.66 2.69 17.66
N PRO A 27 31.98 2.45 17.60
CA PRO A 27 32.58 1.88 16.40
C PRO A 27 32.17 0.41 16.30
N SER A 28 31.39 0.06 15.27
CA SER A 28 31.01 -1.32 14.96
C SER A 28 31.87 -1.86 13.81
N ASN A 29 32.75 -2.83 14.11
CA ASN A 29 33.52 -3.59 13.13
C ASN A 29 32.61 -4.43 12.21
N GLU A 30 32.81 -4.25 10.90
CA GLU A 30 32.82 -5.18 9.73
C GLU A 30 31.98 -6.48 9.82
N GLU A 31 31.14 -6.90 8.87
CA GLU A 31 31.12 -6.80 7.40
C GLU A 31 29.65 -6.77 6.89
N GLY A 32 29.33 -5.95 5.89
CA GLY A 32 28.02 -5.97 5.20
C GLY A 32 27.06 -4.80 5.46
N ASN A 33 27.54 -3.65 5.97
CA ASN A 33 26.67 -2.48 6.11
C ASN A 33 26.33 -1.87 4.74
N LEU A 34 25.07 -2.02 4.31
CA LEU A 34 24.43 -1.11 3.36
C LEU A 34 24.70 0.33 3.82
N HIS A 35 25.28 1.15 2.94
CA HIS A 35 25.56 2.56 3.25
C HIS A 35 24.27 3.25 3.69
N LYS A 36 24.20 3.68 4.96
CA LYS A 36 23.11 4.50 5.54
C LYS A 36 23.00 5.84 4.80
N THR A 37 22.34 5.82 3.64
CA THR A 37 22.35 6.91 2.65
C THR A 37 21.02 7.69 2.65
N LEU A 38 19.95 7.13 3.22
CA LEU A 38 18.63 7.75 3.21
C LEU A 38 18.47 8.79 4.32
N LYS A 39 18.07 10.00 3.93
CA LYS A 39 17.69 11.07 4.85
C LYS A 39 16.31 10.79 5.44
N ASP A 40 16.05 11.24 6.68
CA ASP A 40 14.76 11.10 7.39
C ASP A 40 13.54 11.55 6.58
N ARG A 41 13.71 12.53 5.68
CA ARG A 41 12.66 13.00 4.76
C ARG A 41 12.28 11.94 3.72
N HIS A 42 13.26 11.19 3.18
CA HIS A 42 12.99 10.11 2.22
C HIS A 42 12.25 8.99 2.92
N LEU A 43 12.67 8.66 4.15
CA LEU A 43 12.03 7.63 4.95
C LEU A 43 10.56 7.95 5.27
N SER A 44 10.27 9.18 5.68
CA SER A 44 8.90 9.58 6.02
C SER A 44 7.98 9.55 4.79
N MET A 45 8.52 9.90 3.61
CA MET A 45 7.76 9.88 2.36
C MET A 45 7.56 8.48 1.80
N ILE A 46 8.58 7.62 1.84
CA ILE A 46 8.45 6.21 1.50
C ILE A 46 7.45 5.55 2.46
N ALA A 47 7.49 5.92 3.74
CA ALA A 47 6.57 5.40 4.74
C ALA A 47 5.10 5.76 4.47
N MET A 48 4.84 6.98 3.99
CA MET A 48 3.47 7.39 3.67
C MET A 48 3.02 6.95 2.28
N GLY A 49 3.87 7.11 1.25
CA GLY A 49 3.51 6.96 -0.16
C GLY A 49 3.91 5.63 -0.80
N GLY A 50 4.90 4.92 -0.26
CA GLY A 50 5.39 3.65 -0.83
C GLY A 50 4.36 2.52 -0.78
N ALA A 51 3.45 2.55 0.21
CA ALA A 51 2.36 1.59 0.33
C ALA A 51 1.09 1.98 -0.45
N LEU A 52 1.03 3.19 -1.02
CA LEU A 52 -0.11 3.62 -1.84
C LEU A 52 0.06 3.06 -3.26
N GLY A 53 -0.62 1.94 -3.53
CA GLY A 53 -0.51 1.22 -4.79
C GLY A 53 -1.84 0.79 -5.39
N THR A 54 -1.73 -0.11 -6.36
CA THR A 54 -2.85 -0.68 -7.11
C THR A 54 -3.88 -1.39 -6.24
N GLY A 55 -3.51 -1.94 -5.09
CA GLY A 55 -4.47 -2.57 -4.19
C GLY A 55 -5.55 -1.59 -3.70
N LEU A 56 -5.18 -0.35 -3.32
CA LEU A 56 -6.14 0.68 -2.96
C LEU A 56 -6.83 1.30 -4.19
N LEU A 57 -6.11 1.47 -5.30
CA LEU A 57 -6.60 2.27 -6.43
C LEU A 57 -7.42 1.49 -7.44
N ILE A 58 -7.16 0.18 -7.55
CA ILE A 58 -7.78 -0.72 -8.52
C ILE A 58 -8.54 -1.81 -7.75
N GLY A 59 -7.87 -2.45 -6.77
CA GLY A 59 -8.46 -3.56 -6.00
C GLY A 59 -9.71 -3.18 -5.22
N THR A 60 -9.80 -1.94 -4.72
CA THR A 60 -11.00 -1.42 -4.04
C THR A 60 -12.25 -1.45 -4.92
N GLY A 61 -12.12 -1.37 -6.24
CA GLY A 61 -13.27 -1.37 -7.15
C GLY A 61 -13.99 -2.72 -7.18
N SER A 62 -13.22 -3.80 -7.33
CA SER A 62 -13.77 -5.16 -7.30
C SER A 62 -14.28 -5.51 -5.90
N ALA A 63 -13.59 -5.07 -4.84
CA ALA A 63 -14.07 -5.23 -3.47
C ALA A 63 -15.41 -4.54 -3.27
N LEU A 64 -15.55 -3.28 -3.69
CA LEU A 64 -16.79 -2.51 -3.54
C LEU A 64 -17.95 -3.19 -4.29
N ALA A 65 -17.71 -3.67 -5.51
CA ALA A 65 -18.72 -4.37 -6.30
C ALA A 65 -19.21 -5.65 -5.63
N GLN A 66 -18.31 -6.40 -5.00
CA GLN A 66 -18.60 -7.72 -4.42
C GLN A 66 -19.24 -7.63 -3.03
N THR A 67 -18.82 -6.68 -2.20
CA THR A 67 -19.31 -6.63 -0.81
C THR A 67 -20.21 -5.44 -0.49
N GLY A 68 -20.28 -4.41 -1.34
CA GLY A 68 -21.02 -3.19 -1.06
C GLY A 68 -20.29 -2.24 -0.10
N PRO A 69 -20.80 -1.00 0.08
CA PRO A 69 -20.07 0.08 0.76
C PRO A 69 -19.87 -0.17 2.27
N GLY A 70 -20.81 -0.84 2.93
CA GLY A 70 -20.68 -1.23 4.33
C GLY A 70 -19.71 -2.38 4.52
N GLY A 71 -19.73 -3.37 3.63
CA GLY A 71 -18.83 -4.51 3.69
C GLY A 71 -17.37 -4.14 3.49
N ILE A 72 -17.08 -3.31 2.48
CA ILE A 72 -15.70 -2.89 2.20
C ILE A 72 -15.14 -2.02 3.33
N LEU A 73 -15.98 -1.21 3.99
CA LEU A 73 -15.57 -0.44 5.15
C LEU A 73 -15.18 -1.36 6.32
N ILE A 74 -15.95 -2.44 6.55
CA ILE A 74 -15.64 -3.45 7.56
C ILE A 74 -14.30 -4.13 7.24
N ASP A 75 -14.11 -4.56 6.00
CA ASP A 75 -12.88 -5.25 5.59
C ASP A 75 -11.64 -4.36 5.78
N TYR A 76 -11.68 -3.14 5.26
CA TYR A 76 -10.55 -2.22 5.36
C TYR A 76 -10.30 -1.79 6.80
N SER A 77 -11.32 -1.73 7.65
CA SER A 77 -11.16 -1.43 9.08
C SER A 77 -10.54 -2.60 9.84
N ILE A 78 -11.03 -3.82 9.66
CA ILE A 78 -10.50 -5.01 10.34
C ILE A 78 -9.05 -5.26 9.92
N ILE A 79 -8.77 -5.29 8.62
CA ILE A 79 -7.40 -5.48 8.14
C ILE A 79 -6.51 -4.29 8.54
N GLY A 80 -7.02 -3.06 8.52
CA GLY A 80 -6.29 -1.89 9.00
C GLY A 80 -5.85 -2.00 10.46
N VAL A 81 -6.73 -2.51 11.34
CA VAL A 81 -6.39 -2.78 12.75
C VAL A 81 -5.31 -3.84 12.87
N ILE A 82 -5.42 -4.95 12.12
CA ILE A 82 -4.41 -6.02 12.12
C ILE A 82 -3.05 -5.48 11.65
N VAL A 83 -3.03 -4.71 10.57
CA VAL A 83 -1.81 -4.10 10.02
C VAL A 83 -1.18 -3.14 11.03
N PHE A 84 -1.99 -2.34 11.73
CA PHE A 84 -1.49 -1.45 12.78
C PHE A 84 -0.86 -2.24 13.94
N MET A 85 -1.50 -3.33 14.38
CA MET A 85 -0.95 -4.19 15.44
C MET A 85 0.39 -4.82 15.02
N VAL A 86 0.50 -5.32 13.79
CA VAL A 86 1.76 -5.87 13.25
C VAL A 86 2.85 -4.81 13.23
N MET A 87 2.53 -3.59 12.77
CA MET A 87 3.50 -2.49 12.73
C MET A 87 3.89 -1.98 14.12
N ALA A 88 2.98 -2.00 15.09
CA ALA A 88 3.27 -1.66 16.48
C ALA A 88 4.23 -2.68 17.12
N ALA A 89 3.95 -3.99 16.96
CA ALA A 89 4.82 -5.05 17.45
C ALA A 89 6.22 -4.97 16.83
N LEU A 90 6.30 -4.68 15.54
CA LEU A 90 7.57 -4.43 14.86
C LEU A 90 8.28 -3.17 15.34
N GLY A 91 7.50 -2.16 15.70
CA GLY A 91 7.97 -0.94 16.33
C GLY A 91 8.72 -1.23 17.62
N GLU A 92 8.17 -2.10 18.46
CA GLU A 92 8.79 -2.53 19.72
C GLU A 92 10.05 -3.37 19.46
N MET A 93 9.97 -4.36 18.57
CA MET A 93 11.12 -5.22 18.21
C MET A 93 12.30 -4.43 17.66
N THR A 94 12.05 -3.49 16.75
CA THR A 94 13.08 -2.63 16.13
C THR A 94 13.66 -1.63 17.13
N SER A 95 12.83 -1.13 18.05
CA SER A 95 13.29 -0.20 19.09
C SER A 95 14.20 -0.89 20.10
N PHE A 96 13.87 -2.14 20.45
CA PHE A 96 14.64 -2.99 21.35
C PHE A 96 15.96 -3.45 20.72
N ALA A 97 15.90 -4.07 19.53
CA ALA A 97 17.07 -4.62 18.84
C ALA A 97 17.02 -4.27 17.33
N PRO A 98 17.50 -3.08 16.93
CA PRO A 98 17.48 -2.67 15.53
C PRO A 98 18.39 -3.56 14.68
N MET A 99 17.80 -4.19 13.65
CA MET A 99 18.50 -5.07 12.72
C MET A 99 18.11 -4.77 11.27
N SER A 100 19.08 -4.81 10.36
CA SER A 100 18.89 -4.59 8.92
C SER A 100 18.52 -5.86 8.14
N ARG A 101 17.68 -6.73 8.72
CA ARG A 101 17.29 -8.03 8.14
C ARG A 101 15.80 -8.17 7.82
N GLY A 102 15.05 -7.06 7.88
CA GLY A 102 13.61 -7.03 7.59
C GLY A 102 12.78 -8.01 8.43
N PHE A 103 11.59 -8.34 7.95
CA PHE A 103 10.64 -9.21 8.68
C PHE A 103 11.18 -10.63 8.91
N GLY A 104 11.80 -11.24 7.90
CA GLY A 104 12.40 -12.57 8.03
C GLY A 104 13.47 -12.61 9.12
N GLY A 105 14.30 -11.58 9.21
CA GLY A 105 15.32 -11.46 10.26
C GLY A 105 14.74 -11.33 11.67
N TYR A 106 13.71 -10.50 11.84
CA TYR A 106 13.00 -10.38 13.13
C TYR A 106 12.34 -11.71 13.53
N ALA A 107 11.71 -12.42 12.58
CA ALA A 107 11.11 -13.74 12.83
C ALA A 107 12.16 -14.79 13.24
N THR A 108 13.31 -14.85 12.55
CA THR A 108 14.44 -15.73 12.92
C THR A 108 14.96 -15.43 14.33
N ARG A 109 15.06 -14.16 14.69
CA ARG A 109 15.68 -13.74 15.96
C ARG A 109 14.78 -13.94 17.17
N PHE A 110 13.48 -13.62 17.03
CA PHE A 110 12.55 -13.55 18.16
C PHE A 110 11.63 -14.77 18.27
N VAL A 111 11.50 -15.59 17.22
CA VAL A 111 10.60 -16.74 17.22
C VAL A 111 11.35 -18.04 16.95
N ASP A 112 11.72 -18.30 15.69
CA ASP A 112 12.40 -19.53 15.29
C ASP A 112 13.05 -19.38 13.90
N PRO A 113 14.24 -19.97 13.65
CA PRO A 113 14.87 -19.95 12.33
C PRO A 113 14.02 -20.52 11.18
N ALA A 114 13.20 -21.56 11.43
CA ALA A 114 12.30 -22.12 10.43
C ALA A 114 11.17 -21.15 10.07
N LEU A 115 10.64 -20.39 11.05
CA LEU A 115 9.66 -19.34 10.77
C LEU A 115 10.28 -18.20 9.98
N GLY A 116 11.51 -17.82 10.32
CA GLY A 116 12.26 -16.83 9.56
C GLY A 116 12.49 -17.24 8.10
N PHE A 117 12.86 -18.50 7.88
CA PHE A 117 12.99 -19.09 6.54
C PHE A 117 11.66 -19.07 5.77
N ALA A 118 10.57 -19.55 6.39
CA ALA A 118 9.23 -19.56 5.78
C ALA A 118 8.74 -18.14 5.44
N THR A 119 8.97 -17.19 6.34
CA THR A 119 8.65 -15.77 6.13
C THR A 119 9.45 -15.21 4.96
N GLY A 120 10.76 -15.47 4.89
CA GLY A 120 11.60 -15.06 3.76
C GLY A 120 11.06 -15.53 2.41
N TYR A 121 10.68 -16.82 2.30
CA TYR A 121 10.07 -17.35 1.08
C TYR A 121 8.70 -16.74 0.77
N ALA A 122 7.86 -16.52 1.78
CA ALA A 122 6.56 -15.86 1.57
C ALA A 122 6.72 -14.45 1.00
N TYR A 123 7.71 -13.70 1.50
CA TYR A 123 8.05 -12.36 0.99
C TYR A 123 8.64 -12.43 -0.42
N PHE A 124 9.53 -13.38 -0.70
CA PHE A 124 10.08 -13.59 -2.04
C PHE A 124 8.96 -13.83 -3.06
N PHE A 125 8.05 -14.78 -2.79
CA PHE A 125 6.93 -15.07 -3.69
C PHE A 125 5.96 -13.89 -3.82
N LYS A 126 5.74 -13.15 -2.72
CA LYS A 126 4.92 -11.93 -2.78
C LYS A 126 5.49 -10.93 -3.78
N TYR A 127 6.76 -10.57 -3.69
CA TYR A 127 7.36 -9.59 -4.61
C TYR A 127 7.50 -10.13 -6.04
N LEU A 128 7.78 -11.43 -6.19
CA LEU A 128 7.82 -12.11 -7.49
C LEU A 128 6.47 -12.03 -8.23
N LEU A 129 5.35 -12.18 -7.50
CA LEU A 129 4.00 -12.11 -8.06
C LEU A 129 3.45 -10.68 -8.15
N ALA A 130 3.99 -9.75 -7.36
CA ALA A 130 3.55 -8.35 -7.37
C ALA A 130 3.89 -7.66 -8.70
N THR A 131 5.11 -7.85 -9.23
CA THR A 131 5.54 -7.19 -10.48
C THR A 131 4.64 -7.52 -11.69
N PRO A 132 4.32 -8.80 -12.00
CA PRO A 132 3.36 -9.13 -13.04
C PRO A 132 1.96 -8.54 -12.81
N ASN A 133 1.54 -8.42 -11.55
CA ASN A 133 0.26 -7.80 -11.21
C ASN A 133 0.27 -6.30 -11.54
N GLN A 134 1.36 -5.58 -11.24
CA GLN A 134 1.50 -4.17 -11.62
C GLN A 134 1.54 -3.98 -13.14
N LEU A 135 2.24 -4.84 -13.88
CA LEU A 135 2.27 -4.79 -15.35
C LEU A 135 0.87 -5.00 -15.94
N SER A 136 0.10 -5.93 -15.38
CA SER A 136 -1.30 -6.15 -15.77
C SER A 136 -2.15 -4.91 -15.50
N ALA A 137 -1.97 -4.27 -14.33
CA ALA A 137 -2.64 -3.03 -13.99
C ALA A 137 -2.28 -1.87 -14.94
N ILE A 138 -1.02 -1.75 -15.39
CA ILE A 138 -0.61 -0.74 -16.38
C ILE A 138 -1.38 -0.92 -17.69
N ALA A 139 -1.46 -2.15 -18.20
CA ALA A 139 -2.18 -2.43 -19.44
C ALA A 139 -3.67 -2.04 -19.32
N LEU A 140 -4.31 -2.35 -18.20
CA LEU A 140 -5.70 -2.02 -17.92
C LEU A 140 -5.95 -0.51 -17.81
N ILE A 141 -5.03 0.22 -17.15
CA ILE A 141 -5.14 1.68 -17.08
C ILE A 141 -5.02 2.28 -18.48
N ILE A 142 -4.15 1.74 -19.35
CA ILE A 142 -3.98 2.25 -20.72
C ILE A 142 -5.16 1.88 -21.62
N GLU A 143 -5.77 0.71 -21.39
CA GLU A 143 -6.99 0.25 -22.06
C GLU A 143 -8.13 1.26 -21.94
N TYR A 144 -8.14 2.08 -20.87
CA TYR A 144 -9.04 3.22 -20.74
C TYR A 144 -9.07 4.13 -21.98
N TRP A 145 -7.91 4.39 -22.60
CA TRP A 145 -7.80 5.24 -23.80
C TRP A 145 -7.77 4.43 -25.09
N THR A 146 -7.16 3.24 -25.07
CA THR A 146 -7.00 2.45 -26.30
C THR A 146 -8.22 1.59 -26.61
N GLY A 147 -9.02 1.21 -25.61
CA GLY A 147 -10.01 0.14 -25.71
C GLY A 147 -9.38 -1.15 -26.26
N ASP A 148 -10.20 -1.95 -26.95
CA ASP A 148 -9.81 -3.22 -27.57
C ASP A 148 -8.90 -3.08 -28.82
N ARG A 149 -8.48 -1.86 -29.16
CA ARG A 149 -7.70 -1.59 -30.39
C ARG A 149 -6.28 -2.15 -30.33
N VAL A 150 -5.73 -2.35 -29.13
CA VAL A 150 -4.33 -2.74 -28.92
C VAL A 150 -4.29 -3.91 -27.95
N ASN A 151 -3.54 -4.96 -28.29
CA ASN A 151 -3.36 -6.10 -27.40
C ASN A 151 -2.66 -5.67 -26.09
N PRO A 152 -3.20 -6.00 -24.91
CA PRO A 152 -2.59 -5.68 -23.60
C PRO A 152 -1.12 -6.07 -23.48
N ALA A 153 -0.68 -7.15 -24.16
CA ALA A 153 0.70 -7.61 -24.16
C ALA A 153 1.71 -6.56 -24.66
N VAL A 154 1.28 -5.67 -25.56
CA VAL A 154 2.13 -4.57 -26.07
C VAL A 154 2.48 -3.61 -24.93
N TRP A 155 1.48 -3.18 -24.17
CA TRP A 155 1.67 -2.25 -23.05
C TRP A 155 2.45 -2.88 -21.90
N ILE A 156 2.21 -4.18 -21.62
CA ILE A 156 3.01 -4.95 -20.66
C ILE A 156 4.49 -4.95 -21.06
N THR A 157 4.79 -5.22 -22.34
CA THR A 157 6.16 -5.29 -22.84
C THR A 157 6.86 -3.93 -22.75
N ILE A 158 6.18 -2.85 -23.15
CA ILE A 158 6.71 -1.48 -23.06
C ILE A 158 7.01 -1.11 -21.61
N ALA A 159 6.07 -1.38 -20.70
CA ALA A 159 6.22 -1.09 -19.27
C ALA A 159 7.39 -1.89 -18.66
N LEU A 160 7.53 -3.17 -19.01
CA LEU A 160 8.63 -4.00 -18.54
C LEU A 160 9.98 -3.45 -18.99
N ILE A 161 10.13 -3.07 -20.26
CA ILE A 161 11.36 -2.47 -20.78
C ILE A 161 11.67 -1.16 -20.04
N ALA A 162 10.66 -0.29 -19.83
CA ALA A 162 10.84 0.96 -19.11
C ALA A 162 11.31 0.72 -17.65
N ILE A 163 10.68 -0.22 -16.94
CA ILE A 163 11.04 -0.58 -15.56
C ILE A 163 12.46 -1.13 -15.50
N LEU A 164 12.85 -2.01 -16.42
CA LEU A 164 14.22 -2.54 -16.49
C LEU A 164 15.23 -1.41 -16.70
N VAL A 165 14.99 -0.52 -17.66
CA VAL A 165 15.87 0.63 -17.92
C VAL A 165 16.02 1.52 -16.68
N ILE A 166 14.91 1.81 -15.97
CA ILE A 166 14.95 2.62 -14.74
C ILE A 166 15.74 1.91 -13.64
N ASN A 167 15.59 0.59 -13.49
CA ASN A 167 16.30 -0.18 -12.47
C ASN A 167 17.82 -0.30 -12.72
N PHE A 168 18.28 -0.12 -13.97
CA PHE A 168 19.72 -0.03 -14.27
C PHE A 168 20.35 1.33 -13.89
N ILE A 169 19.55 2.32 -13.50
CA ILE A 169 20.04 3.63 -13.04
C ILE A 169 20.49 3.52 -11.57
N SER A 170 21.58 4.20 -11.22
CA SER A 170 22.20 4.19 -9.88
C SER A 170 21.20 4.27 -8.71
N VAL A 171 21.41 3.43 -7.68
CA VAL A 171 20.59 3.33 -6.45
C VAL A 171 20.32 4.67 -5.78
N LYS A 172 21.27 5.62 -5.85
CA LYS A 172 21.09 6.98 -5.30
C LYS A 172 20.03 7.79 -6.03
N ALA A 173 19.94 7.64 -7.35
CA ALA A 173 18.94 8.33 -8.15
C ALA A 173 17.54 7.74 -7.91
N PHE A 174 17.45 6.42 -7.68
CA PHE A 174 16.19 5.75 -7.34
C PHE A 174 15.56 6.31 -6.05
N GLY A 175 16.35 6.50 -4.98
CA GLY A 175 15.85 7.03 -3.72
C GLY A 175 15.27 8.45 -3.81
N GLU A 176 15.87 9.34 -4.61
CA GLU A 176 15.34 10.69 -4.82
C GLU A 176 14.11 10.66 -5.74
N PHE A 177 14.10 9.80 -6.77
CA PHE A 177 12.96 9.63 -7.66
C PHE A 177 11.72 9.12 -6.92
N GLU A 178 11.89 8.09 -6.07
CA GLU A 178 10.78 7.54 -5.29
C GLU A 178 10.27 8.53 -4.23
N PHE A 179 11.14 9.42 -3.70
CA PHE A 179 10.69 10.52 -2.84
C PHE A 179 9.74 11.47 -3.57
N TRP A 180 10.07 11.89 -4.79
CA TRP A 180 9.22 12.78 -5.59
C TRP A 180 7.93 12.08 -6.01
N LEU A 181 8.00 10.83 -6.45
CA LEU A 181 6.82 10.04 -6.80
C LEU A 181 5.91 9.81 -5.59
N SER A 182 6.46 9.46 -4.42
CA SER A 182 5.69 9.31 -3.19
C SER A 182 5.02 10.62 -2.76
N SER A 183 5.70 11.77 -2.95
CA SER A 183 5.12 13.09 -2.71
C SER A 183 3.92 13.36 -3.62
N PHE A 184 4.10 13.09 -4.92
CA PHE A 184 3.04 13.20 -5.91
C PHE A 184 1.85 12.27 -5.58
N LYS A 185 2.12 11.03 -5.15
CA LYS A 185 1.09 10.06 -4.77
C LYS A 185 0.19 10.59 -3.65
N ILE A 186 0.81 11.14 -2.61
CA ILE A 186 0.09 11.69 -1.46
C ILE A 186 -0.78 12.89 -1.85
N ILE A 187 -0.26 13.79 -2.70
CA ILE A 187 -1.00 14.97 -3.17
C ILE A 187 -2.24 14.53 -3.97
N VAL A 188 -2.05 13.64 -4.95
CA VAL A 188 -3.14 13.12 -5.77
C VAL A 188 -4.18 12.40 -4.92
N MET A 189 -3.75 11.56 -3.97
CA MET A 189 -4.68 10.83 -3.10
C MET A 189 -5.46 11.74 -2.16
N THR A 190 -4.80 12.74 -1.58
CA THR A 190 -5.48 13.74 -0.75
C THR A 190 -6.50 14.49 -1.58
N GLY A 191 -6.15 14.91 -2.80
CA GLY A 191 -7.07 15.54 -3.75
C GLY A 191 -8.24 14.63 -4.12
N ALA A 192 -8.01 13.34 -4.37
CA ALA A 192 -9.05 12.37 -4.68
C ALA A 192 -10.03 12.16 -3.51
N ILE A 193 -9.53 12.09 -2.27
CA ILE A 193 -10.37 11.97 -1.07
C ILE A 193 -11.23 13.22 -0.90
N VAL A 194 -10.64 14.41 -1.03
CA VAL A 194 -11.38 15.68 -0.96
C VAL A 194 -12.43 15.76 -2.06
N LEU A 195 -12.08 15.35 -3.28
CA LEU A 195 -13.02 15.27 -4.40
C LEU A 195 -14.19 14.33 -4.08
N LEU A 196 -13.93 13.13 -3.59
CA LEU A 196 -14.99 12.19 -3.20
C LEU A 196 -15.91 12.77 -2.11
N LEU A 197 -15.36 13.49 -1.14
CA LEU A 197 -16.15 14.20 -0.13
C LEU A 197 -17.04 15.29 -0.78
N VAL A 198 -16.48 16.11 -1.66
CA VAL A 198 -17.22 17.16 -2.37
C VAL A 198 -18.35 16.54 -3.20
N LEU A 199 -18.08 15.44 -3.91
CA LEU A 199 -19.08 14.69 -4.67
C LEU A 199 -20.17 14.13 -3.76
N ALA A 200 -19.81 13.55 -2.62
CA ALA A 200 -20.77 13.04 -1.63
C ALA A 200 -21.69 14.14 -1.08
N LEU A 201 -21.20 15.38 -1.02
CA LEU A 201 -21.96 16.56 -0.58
C LEU A 201 -22.77 17.24 -1.71
N GLY A 202 -22.65 16.79 -2.96
CA GLY A 202 -23.40 17.30 -4.11
C GLY A 202 -22.66 18.30 -4.99
N GLY A 203 -21.33 18.41 -4.86
CA GLY A 203 -20.50 19.28 -5.70
C GLY A 203 -20.16 18.73 -7.09
N GLY A 204 -20.87 17.69 -7.57
CA GLY A 204 -20.71 17.15 -8.91
C GLY A 204 -21.41 18.02 -9.98
N ALA A 205 -21.11 17.78 -11.27
CA ALA A 205 -21.76 18.49 -12.37
C ALA A 205 -23.26 18.17 -12.48
N ASN A 206 -23.67 17.03 -11.92
CA ASN A 206 -25.07 16.63 -11.75
C ASN A 206 -25.79 17.36 -10.60
N LEU A 207 -25.06 18.09 -9.73
CA LEU A 207 -25.58 18.75 -8.52
C LEU A 207 -26.39 17.82 -7.58
N GLU A 208 -26.20 16.51 -7.71
CA GLU A 208 -26.89 15.52 -6.87
C GLU A 208 -26.06 15.20 -5.65
N ARG A 209 -26.62 15.43 -4.46
CA ARG A 209 -26.03 14.98 -3.21
C ARG A 209 -26.26 13.48 -3.04
N THR A 210 -25.21 12.67 -3.19
CA THR A 210 -25.31 11.23 -2.98
C THR A 210 -25.32 10.89 -1.49
N GLY A 211 -24.41 11.44 -0.68
CA GLY A 211 -24.26 11.11 0.74
C GLY A 211 -24.32 9.61 1.01
N PHE A 212 -25.17 9.18 1.95
CA PHE A 212 -25.40 7.76 2.26
C PHE A 212 -26.49 7.09 1.40
N ARG A 213 -26.87 7.67 0.25
CA ARG A 213 -27.89 7.10 -0.65
C ARG A 213 -27.56 5.65 -1.02
N TYR A 214 -26.33 5.37 -1.44
CA TYR A 214 -25.92 4.03 -1.86
C TYR A 214 -25.82 3.00 -0.73
N TRP A 215 -25.71 3.48 0.52
CA TRP A 215 -25.79 2.63 1.71
C TRP A 215 -27.23 2.18 2.00
N SER A 216 -28.22 2.92 1.52
CA SER A 216 -29.65 2.57 1.67
C SER A 216 -30.20 1.88 0.42
N ASN A 217 -29.84 2.36 -0.77
CA ASN A 217 -30.26 1.82 -2.05
C ASN A 217 -29.13 1.95 -3.08
N PRO A 218 -28.53 0.85 -3.57
CA PRO A 218 -28.99 -0.55 -3.50
C PRO A 218 -28.83 -1.24 -2.13
N GLY A 219 -28.04 -0.67 -1.22
CA GLY A 219 -27.89 -1.17 0.15
C GLY A 219 -26.43 -1.19 0.61
N ALA A 220 -26.21 -1.36 1.91
CA ALA A 220 -24.86 -1.35 2.47
C ALA A 220 -24.05 -2.62 2.14
N PHE A 221 -24.73 -3.74 1.88
CA PHE A 221 -24.10 -5.05 1.68
C PHE A 221 -24.58 -5.69 0.39
N ALA A 222 -23.65 -6.02 -0.49
CA ALA A 222 -23.92 -6.75 -1.73
C ALA A 222 -23.97 -8.26 -1.47
N GLU A 223 -24.80 -8.97 -2.24
CA GLU A 223 -24.86 -10.44 -2.21
C GLU A 223 -23.82 -11.02 -3.17
N TYR A 224 -22.88 -11.82 -2.67
CA TYR A 224 -21.83 -12.42 -3.48
C TYR A 224 -21.94 -13.95 -3.52
N LYS A 225 -22.05 -14.50 -4.74
CA LYS A 225 -22.20 -15.94 -5.09
C LYS A 225 -23.43 -16.66 -4.52
N LEU A 226 -23.90 -16.27 -3.34
CA LEU A 226 -25.05 -16.83 -2.62
C LEU A 226 -26.07 -15.70 -2.39
N LYS A 227 -27.33 -16.08 -2.13
CA LYS A 227 -28.40 -15.11 -1.87
C LYS A 227 -28.61 -14.89 -0.37
N GLY A 228 -29.19 -13.75 0.00
CA GLY A 228 -29.57 -13.42 1.37
C GLY A 228 -28.39 -13.10 2.30
N SER A 229 -28.60 -13.27 3.62
CA SER A 229 -27.62 -12.90 4.66
C SER A 229 -26.28 -13.61 4.51
N LEU A 230 -26.31 -14.90 4.14
CA LEU A 230 -25.11 -15.70 3.92
C LEU A 230 -24.31 -15.17 2.72
N GLY A 231 -24.98 -14.79 1.63
CA GLY A 231 -24.34 -14.15 0.48
C GLY A 231 -23.65 -12.82 0.81
N ARG A 232 -24.26 -12.03 1.69
CA ARG A 232 -23.66 -10.77 2.18
C ARG A 232 -22.43 -11.02 3.04
N PHE A 233 -22.50 -11.99 3.95
CA PHE A 233 -21.35 -12.39 4.78
C PHE A 233 -20.19 -12.92 3.93
N VAL A 234 -20.49 -13.78 2.94
CA VAL A 234 -19.48 -14.31 2.01
C VAL A 234 -18.87 -13.21 1.15
N GLY A 235 -19.66 -12.18 0.78
CA GLY A 235 -19.14 -10.97 0.16
C GLY A 235 -18.02 -10.35 0.98
N VAL A 236 -18.34 -9.95 2.21
CA VAL A 236 -17.39 -9.33 3.17
C VAL A 236 -16.14 -10.22 3.34
N TRP A 237 -16.34 -11.50 3.66
CA TRP A 237 -15.23 -12.42 3.88
C TRP A 237 -14.32 -12.57 2.64
N SER A 238 -14.92 -12.64 1.44
CA SER A 238 -14.16 -12.82 0.20
C SER A 238 -13.30 -11.61 -0.14
N THR A 239 -13.72 -10.40 0.24
CA THR A 239 -13.06 -9.14 -0.09
C THR A 239 -11.98 -8.72 0.90
N MET A 240 -11.85 -9.43 2.03
CA MET A 240 -10.73 -9.25 2.96
C MET A 240 -9.37 -9.49 2.29
N VAL A 241 -9.27 -10.38 1.32
CA VAL A 241 -8.02 -10.64 0.59
C VAL A 241 -7.59 -9.40 -0.21
N GLN A 242 -8.54 -8.69 -0.81
CA GLN A 242 -8.31 -7.44 -1.53
C GLN A 242 -7.89 -6.33 -0.56
N ALA A 243 -8.47 -6.29 0.64
CA ALA A 243 -8.03 -5.37 1.70
C ALA A 243 -6.60 -5.67 2.15
N VAL A 244 -6.24 -6.95 2.38
CA VAL A 244 -4.84 -7.36 2.68
C VAL A 244 -3.90 -6.93 1.56
N TYR A 245 -4.31 -7.13 0.29
CA TYR A 245 -3.53 -6.68 -0.85
C TYR A 245 -3.37 -5.15 -0.88
N ALA A 246 -4.41 -4.38 -0.56
CA ALA A 246 -4.36 -2.92 -0.49
C ALA A 246 -3.39 -2.40 0.58
N TYR A 247 -3.32 -3.07 1.74
CA TYR A 247 -2.34 -2.77 2.78
C TYR A 247 -0.97 -3.42 2.56
N GLY A 248 -0.75 -4.10 1.44
CA GLY A 248 0.57 -4.57 1.05
C GLY A 248 1.53 -3.39 0.85
N GLY A 249 2.79 -3.56 1.26
CA GLY A 249 3.82 -2.52 1.18
C GLY A 249 3.91 -1.65 2.42
N THR A 250 2.97 -1.77 3.37
CA THR A 250 3.03 -1.08 4.66
C THR A 250 4.24 -1.50 5.49
N GLU A 251 4.74 -2.69 5.24
CA GLU A 251 5.91 -3.30 5.85
C GLU A 251 7.26 -2.81 5.28
N LEU A 252 7.27 -2.19 4.09
CA LEU A 252 8.48 -1.60 3.49
C LEU A 252 9.11 -0.52 4.39
N VAL A 253 8.25 0.10 5.20
CA VAL A 253 8.67 1.08 6.21
C VAL A 253 9.67 0.48 7.19
N ALA A 254 9.54 -0.79 7.54
CA ALA A 254 10.46 -1.45 8.46
C ALA A 254 11.85 -1.67 7.84
N VAL A 255 11.90 -2.02 6.56
CA VAL A 255 13.16 -2.23 5.83
C VAL A 255 13.91 -0.91 5.73
N THR A 256 13.20 0.15 5.37
CA THR A 256 13.79 1.50 5.22
C THR A 256 14.20 2.13 6.55
N VAL A 257 13.49 1.84 7.65
CA VAL A 257 13.89 2.27 9.00
C VAL A 257 15.23 1.69 9.41
N ALA A 258 15.56 0.48 8.96
CA ALA A 258 16.86 -0.13 9.28
C ALA A 258 18.04 0.55 8.55
N GLU A 259 17.78 1.32 7.50
CA GLU A 259 18.78 2.13 6.78
C GLU A 259 18.85 3.58 7.30
N ALA A 260 18.00 3.94 8.27
CA ALA A 260 17.96 5.28 8.85
C ALA A 260 19.17 5.55 9.74
N GLN A 261 19.51 6.84 9.89
CA GLN A 261 20.56 7.27 10.82
C GLN A 261 20.21 6.94 12.28
N ASN A 262 18.94 7.11 12.66
CA ASN A 262 18.41 6.71 13.97
C ASN A 262 17.20 5.79 13.81
N PRO A 263 17.41 4.46 13.71
CA PRO A 263 16.32 3.49 13.49
C PRO A 263 15.24 3.52 14.57
N ARG A 264 15.58 3.78 15.84
CA ARG A 264 14.61 3.81 16.95
C ARG A 264 13.59 4.93 16.80
N LEU A 265 14.07 6.16 16.61
CA LEU A 265 13.20 7.32 16.43
C LEU A 265 12.43 7.25 15.11
N ALA A 266 13.12 6.79 14.06
CA ALA A 266 12.53 6.57 12.75
C ALA A 266 11.37 5.58 12.80
N MET A 267 11.52 4.47 13.52
CA MET A 267 10.47 3.46 13.67
C MET A 267 9.25 4.02 14.40
N ALA A 268 9.45 4.74 15.51
CA ALA A 268 8.34 5.33 16.26
C ALA A 268 7.53 6.32 15.40
N ARG A 269 8.22 7.10 14.54
CA ARG A 269 7.55 7.99 13.58
C ARG A 269 6.79 7.20 12.51
N ALA A 270 7.41 6.15 11.96
CA ALA A 270 6.82 5.26 10.96
C ALA A 270 5.52 4.60 11.42
N VAL A 271 5.44 4.12 12.66
CA VAL A 271 4.22 3.53 13.24
C VAL A 271 3.10 4.58 13.32
N LYS A 272 3.40 5.80 13.78
CA LYS A 272 2.43 6.91 13.82
C LYS A 272 1.94 7.29 12.43
N LEU A 273 2.84 7.41 11.45
CA LEU A 273 2.48 7.70 10.06
C LEU A 273 1.62 6.58 9.46
N THR A 274 1.89 5.31 9.82
CA THR A 274 1.07 4.17 9.40
C THR A 274 -0.36 4.29 9.91
N PHE A 275 -0.56 4.68 11.17
CA PHE A 275 -1.89 4.93 11.72
C PHE A 275 -2.66 5.99 10.92
N PHE A 276 -2.05 7.17 10.70
CA PHE A 276 -2.67 8.24 9.92
C PHE A 276 -2.94 7.80 8.47
N ARG A 277 -2.02 7.02 7.88
CA ARG A 277 -2.19 6.45 6.54
C ARG A 277 -3.41 5.55 6.47
N ILE A 278 -3.58 4.63 7.42
CA ILE A 278 -4.75 3.72 7.49
C ILE A 278 -6.05 4.53 7.59
N VAL A 279 -6.12 5.48 8.52
CA VAL A 279 -7.35 6.26 8.72
C VAL A 279 -7.66 7.14 7.51
N ILE A 280 -6.70 7.92 7.03
CA ILE A 280 -6.93 8.94 6.00
C ILE A 280 -7.02 8.30 4.61
N PHE A 281 -6.05 7.49 4.20
CA PHE A 281 -5.98 7.01 2.83
C PHE A 281 -6.78 5.75 2.57
N TYR A 282 -7.03 4.92 3.59
CA TYR A 282 -7.77 3.68 3.40
C TYR A 282 -9.22 3.83 3.87
N ILE A 283 -9.44 4.11 5.15
CA ILE A 283 -10.79 4.15 5.73
C ILE A 283 -11.63 5.30 5.13
N LEU A 284 -11.11 6.54 5.11
CA LEU A 284 -11.89 7.66 4.54
C LEU A 284 -12.10 7.52 3.03
N SER A 285 -11.09 7.07 2.28
CA SER A 285 -11.24 6.83 0.84
C SER A 285 -12.36 5.85 0.55
N VAL A 286 -12.37 4.69 1.22
CA VAL A 286 -13.39 3.66 1.04
C VAL A 286 -14.76 4.13 1.49
N LEU A 287 -14.84 4.85 2.62
CA LEU A 287 -16.09 5.43 3.10
C LEU A 287 -16.69 6.39 2.08
N PHE A 288 -15.89 7.34 1.56
CA PHE A 288 -16.37 8.34 0.60
C PHE A 288 -16.66 7.70 -0.75
N LEU A 289 -15.86 6.72 -1.16
CA LEU A 289 -16.14 5.94 -2.36
C LEU A 289 -17.48 5.21 -2.27
N GLY A 290 -17.77 4.58 -1.13
CA GLY A 290 -19.06 3.93 -0.88
C GLY A 290 -20.25 4.89 -0.81
N MET A 291 -20.00 6.19 -0.58
CA MET A 291 -21.03 7.24 -0.66
C MET A 291 -21.28 7.74 -2.09
N VAL A 292 -20.29 7.65 -2.98
CA VAL A 292 -20.35 8.23 -4.33
C VAL A 292 -20.59 7.18 -5.42
N VAL A 293 -20.18 5.94 -5.20
CA VAL A 293 -20.27 4.87 -6.21
C VAL A 293 -21.25 3.79 -5.76
N PRO A 294 -22.32 3.52 -6.54
CA PRO A 294 -23.17 2.37 -6.29
C PRO A 294 -22.40 1.07 -6.60
N TYR A 295 -22.46 0.10 -5.69
CA TYR A 295 -21.79 -1.19 -5.88
C TYR A 295 -22.31 -1.99 -7.09
N ASN A 296 -23.54 -1.72 -7.53
CA ASN A 296 -24.18 -2.36 -8.67
C ASN A 296 -24.05 -1.54 -9.98
N SER A 297 -23.16 -0.54 -10.03
CA SER A 297 -22.98 0.26 -11.24
C SER A 297 -22.36 -0.56 -12.37
N SER A 298 -22.83 -0.36 -13.60
CA SER A 298 -22.30 -1.02 -14.79
C SER A 298 -20.84 -0.62 -15.06
N GLU A 299 -20.46 0.61 -14.73
CA GLU A 299 -19.09 1.12 -14.81
C GLU A 299 -18.14 0.38 -13.85
N LEU A 300 -18.66 -0.17 -12.75
CA LEU A 300 -17.94 -1.04 -11.82
C LEU A 300 -18.06 -2.54 -12.19
N ALA A 301 -19.00 -2.91 -13.07
CA ALA A 301 -19.21 -4.28 -13.56
C ALA A 301 -18.39 -4.61 -14.81
N PHE A 302 -18.13 -3.65 -15.71
CA PHE A 302 -17.08 -3.73 -16.73
C PHE A 302 -15.71 -4.07 -16.08
N ALA A 303 -15.59 -3.73 -14.80
CA ALA A 303 -14.47 -3.94 -13.90
C ALA A 303 -14.36 -5.38 -13.30
N ALA A 304 -15.37 -6.24 -13.45
CA ALA A 304 -15.43 -7.55 -12.79
C ALA A 304 -15.49 -8.75 -13.77
N GLY A 305 -15.49 -8.50 -15.08
CA GLY A 305 -15.72 -9.50 -16.12
C GLY A 305 -14.51 -10.33 -16.53
N SER A 306 -13.29 -9.97 -16.14
CA SER A 306 -12.07 -10.73 -16.45
C SER A 306 -11.61 -11.57 -15.26
N SER A 307 -11.15 -12.78 -15.55
CA SER A 307 -10.60 -13.75 -14.58
C SER A 307 -9.34 -13.30 -13.83
N THR A 308 -8.80 -12.14 -14.20
CA THR A 308 -7.77 -11.38 -13.47
C THR A 308 -8.46 -10.13 -12.96
N SER A 309 -8.29 -9.72 -11.69
CA SER A 309 -9.04 -8.62 -11.02
C SER A 309 -8.90 -7.24 -11.71
N ALA A 310 -9.47 -7.09 -12.91
CA ALA A 310 -9.29 -5.96 -13.81
C ALA A 310 -10.39 -4.94 -13.65
N ALA A 311 -10.42 -4.30 -12.49
CA ALA A 311 -11.39 -3.25 -12.25
C ALA A 311 -10.92 -1.91 -12.82
N ALA A 312 -11.77 -1.23 -13.60
CA ALA A 312 -11.70 0.23 -13.71
C ALA A 312 -11.60 0.83 -12.30
N SER A 313 -10.62 1.70 -12.08
CA SER A 313 -10.41 2.32 -10.78
C SER A 313 -11.70 2.99 -10.30
N PRO A 314 -12.20 2.67 -9.09
CA PRO A 314 -13.46 3.22 -8.64
C PRO A 314 -13.39 4.74 -8.42
N PHE A 315 -12.18 5.31 -8.28
CA PHE A 315 -11.95 6.75 -8.29
C PHE A 315 -12.29 7.38 -9.65
N VAL A 316 -11.93 6.72 -10.76
CA VAL A 316 -12.29 7.15 -12.11
C VAL A 316 -13.79 6.98 -12.35
N VAL A 317 -14.37 5.87 -11.86
CA VAL A 317 -15.82 5.61 -11.92
C VAL A 317 -16.61 6.70 -11.20
N ALA A 318 -16.18 7.12 -10.02
CA ALA A 318 -16.82 8.21 -9.27
C ALA A 318 -16.91 9.52 -10.08
N ILE A 319 -15.83 9.86 -10.80
CA ILE A 319 -15.75 11.07 -11.63
C ILE A 319 -16.67 10.97 -12.85
N LYS A 320 -16.70 9.80 -13.51
CA LYS A 320 -17.62 9.53 -14.62
C LYS A 320 -19.08 9.66 -14.19
N LEU A 321 -19.45 9.07 -13.06
CA LEU A 321 -20.80 9.16 -12.50
C LEU A 321 -21.17 10.60 -12.13
N ALA A 322 -20.21 11.39 -11.66
CA ALA A 322 -20.37 12.81 -11.38
C ALA A 322 -20.42 13.70 -12.64
N LYS A 323 -20.20 13.14 -13.84
CA LYS A 323 -20.19 13.82 -15.15
C LYS A 323 -19.20 15.00 -15.22
N ILE A 324 -18.07 14.91 -14.52
CA ILE A 324 -17.01 15.92 -14.59
C ILE A 324 -16.11 15.57 -15.79
N GLY A 325 -16.20 16.35 -16.86
CA GLY A 325 -15.42 16.11 -18.08
C GLY A 325 -13.92 16.36 -17.89
N GLY A 326 -13.09 15.44 -18.37
CA GLY A 326 -11.63 15.58 -18.45
C GLY A 326 -10.87 15.14 -17.19
N LEU A 327 -11.49 15.25 -16.01
CA LEU A 327 -10.84 14.90 -14.74
C LEU A 327 -10.61 13.39 -14.60
N ASP A 328 -11.45 12.59 -15.23
CA ASP A 328 -11.34 11.14 -15.35
C ASP A 328 -10.02 10.74 -16.05
N HIS A 329 -9.67 11.41 -17.15
CA HIS A 329 -8.40 11.19 -17.85
C HIS A 329 -7.19 11.62 -17.00
N VAL A 330 -7.30 12.73 -16.26
CA VAL A 330 -6.21 13.21 -15.39
C VAL A 330 -5.94 12.21 -14.28
N ILE A 331 -6.98 11.77 -13.56
CA ILE A 331 -6.81 10.78 -12.49
C ILE A 331 -6.29 9.48 -13.06
N ASN A 332 -6.82 8.99 -14.18
CA ASN A 332 -6.33 7.75 -14.80
C ASN A 332 -4.84 7.85 -15.20
N ALA A 333 -4.38 9.02 -15.67
CA ALA A 333 -2.96 9.26 -15.93
C ALA A 333 -2.11 9.29 -14.64
N CYS A 334 -2.63 9.88 -13.56
CA CYS A 334 -1.97 9.79 -12.26
C CYS A 334 -1.85 8.34 -11.78
N LEU A 335 -2.90 7.53 -11.94
CA LEU A 335 -2.86 6.11 -11.59
C LEU A 335 -1.76 5.38 -12.37
N LEU A 336 -1.60 5.65 -13.66
CA LEU A 336 -0.52 5.05 -14.46
C LEU A 336 0.87 5.33 -13.85
N ILE A 337 1.11 6.56 -13.41
CA ILE A 337 2.36 6.96 -12.74
C ILE A 337 2.54 6.22 -11.41
N PHE A 338 1.46 6.04 -10.63
CA PHE A 338 1.51 5.31 -9.37
C PHE A 338 1.92 3.84 -9.59
N VAL A 339 1.30 3.18 -10.57
CA VAL A 339 1.58 1.76 -10.86
C VAL A 339 2.99 1.57 -11.37
N LEU A 340 3.47 2.47 -12.25
CA LEU A 340 4.84 2.43 -12.76
C LEU A 340 5.87 2.61 -11.63
N SER A 341 5.62 3.54 -10.71
CA SER A 341 6.44 3.75 -9.50
C SER A 341 6.45 2.51 -8.60
N ALA A 342 5.29 1.92 -8.34
CA ALA A 342 5.18 0.71 -7.53
C ALA A 342 5.93 -0.47 -8.16
N ALA A 343 5.75 -0.70 -9.46
CA ALA A 343 6.42 -1.76 -10.19
C ALA A 343 7.95 -1.62 -10.16
N THR A 344 8.45 -0.39 -10.30
CA THR A 344 9.89 -0.11 -10.22
C THR A 344 10.43 -0.42 -8.82
N SER A 345 9.70 -0.03 -7.78
CA SER A 345 10.08 -0.29 -6.38
C SER A 345 10.04 -1.76 -6.00
N GLU A 346 9.09 -2.52 -6.54
CA GLU A 346 8.97 -3.96 -6.29
C GLU A 346 10.10 -4.76 -6.97
N VAL A 347 10.47 -4.40 -8.21
CA VAL A 347 11.61 -5.02 -8.91
C VAL A 347 12.90 -4.77 -8.13
N PHE A 348 13.14 -3.54 -7.67
CA PHE A 348 14.30 -3.21 -6.84
C PHE A 348 14.34 -4.06 -5.56
N GLN A 349 13.20 -4.18 -4.85
CA GLN A 349 13.11 -4.99 -3.63
C GLN A 349 13.28 -6.48 -3.87
N SER A 350 12.78 -7.01 -4.99
CA SER A 350 12.93 -8.43 -5.33
C SER A 350 14.37 -8.86 -5.57
N SER A 351 15.25 -7.90 -5.88
CA SER A 351 16.68 -8.14 -6.14
C SER A 351 17.57 -8.11 -4.90
N GLN A 352 17.03 -7.69 -3.74
CA GLN A 352 17.72 -7.61 -2.44
C GLN A 352 17.43 -8.84 -1.59
#